data_AF-A0A7V1PWP0-F1
#
_entry.id   AF-A0A7V1PWP0-F1
#
_cell.length_a   1.000
_cell.length_b   1.000
_cell.length_c   1.000
_cell.angle_alpha   90.00
_cell.angle_beta   90.00
_cell.angle_gamma   90.00
#
_symmetry.space_group_name_H-M   'P 1'
#
loop_
_entity.id
_entity.type
_entity.pdbx_description
1 polymer ?
#
loop_
_entity_poly.entity_id
_entity_poly.type
_entity_poly.pdbx_seq_one_letter_code
_entity_poly.pdbx_strand_id
1 'polypeptide(L)'
;MCTQIYSQQITIRRIENMPNMPSPYLMRDWKKVAVGYDSLVFNLNLTGTYLPLIWINNNSVNYPGDLQFGLHTVVGTTVPTSAEAINSIPAVIGATLAGIDKSNQNGYDWVKMSKEWFNKKNGLNVYKNHPDDENSDDFWYERMPNIFFYQL
;
A
#
# COMPACT_ATOMS: atom_id res chain seq x y z
N MET A 1 40.02 9.25 -29.65
CA MET A 1 38.63 9.11 -30.14
C MET A 1 38.15 7.72 -29.74
N CYS A 2 37.17 7.62 -28.84
CA CYS A 2 36.57 6.35 -28.45
C CYS A 2 35.38 6.08 -29.37
N THR A 3 35.40 5.00 -30.15
CA THR A 3 34.27 4.54 -30.97
C THR A 3 33.22 3.90 -30.07
N GLN A 4 32.05 4.50 -30.02
CA GLN A 4 30.90 3.97 -29.29
C GLN A 4 30.28 2.83 -30.12
N ILE A 5 30.48 1.59 -29.69
CA ILE A 5 29.86 0.42 -30.33
C ILE A 5 28.44 0.31 -29.76
N TYR A 6 27.44 0.75 -30.52
CA TYR A 6 26.05 0.41 -30.22
C TYR A 6 25.78 -1.00 -30.74
N SER A 7 25.27 -1.86 -29.86
CA SER A 7 24.72 -3.15 -30.31
C SER A 7 23.56 -2.88 -31.27
N GLN A 8 23.56 -3.51 -32.44
CA GLN A 8 22.44 -3.41 -33.38
C GLN A 8 21.26 -4.22 -32.85
N GLN A 9 20.05 -3.67 -32.97
CA GLN A 9 18.82 -4.41 -32.71
C GLN A 9 18.75 -5.60 -33.67
N ILE A 10 18.68 -6.81 -33.13
CA ILE A 10 18.48 -8.03 -33.91
C ILE A 10 17.01 -8.47 -33.85
N THR A 11 16.50 -8.97 -34.97
CA THR A 11 15.15 -9.55 -35.03
C THR A 11 15.11 -10.86 -34.25
N ILE A 12 14.19 -10.95 -33.28
CA ILE A 12 13.90 -12.22 -32.58
C ILE A 12 12.55 -12.71 -33.11
N ARG A 13 12.57 -13.71 -34.00
CA ARG A 13 11.37 -14.23 -34.70
C ARG A 13 10.18 -14.52 -33.76
N ARG A 14 10.43 -14.93 -32.51
CA ARG A 14 9.38 -15.19 -31.52
C ARG A 14 8.71 -13.92 -31.01
N ILE A 15 9.45 -12.83 -30.86
CA ILE A 15 8.95 -11.51 -30.44
C ILE A 15 8.15 -10.87 -31.58
N GLU A 16 8.58 -11.04 -32.83
CA GLU A 16 7.83 -10.54 -34.00
C GLU A 16 6.41 -11.11 -34.11
N ASN A 17 6.15 -12.28 -33.50
CA ASN A 17 4.82 -12.88 -33.45
C ASN A 17 3.92 -12.24 -32.37
N MET A 18 4.48 -11.45 -31.46
CA MET A 18 3.73 -10.71 -30.45
C MET A 18 3.25 -9.40 -31.08
N PRO A 19 1.94 -9.11 -31.07
CA PRO A 19 1.46 -7.84 -31.58
C PRO A 19 2.00 -6.70 -30.69
N ASN A 20 2.47 -5.62 -31.33
CA ASN A 20 3.00 -4.44 -30.61
C ASN A 20 1.97 -3.77 -29.69
N MET A 21 0.67 -4.00 -29.96
CA MET A 21 -0.44 -3.62 -29.09
C MET A 21 -1.51 -4.70 -29.10
N PRO A 22 -2.18 -4.97 -27.96
CA PRO A 22 -3.30 -5.90 -27.96
C PRO A 22 -4.46 -5.34 -28.79
N SER A 23 -5.20 -6.22 -29.45
CA SER A 23 -6.40 -5.87 -30.22
C SER A 23 -7.58 -6.74 -29.78
N PRO A 24 -8.69 -6.15 -29.28
CA PRO A 24 -8.86 -4.71 -29.05
C PRO A 24 -7.99 -4.18 -27.90
N TYR A 25 -7.56 -2.92 -28.00
CA TYR A 25 -6.89 -2.25 -26.89
C TYR A 25 -7.94 -1.69 -25.93
N LEU A 26 -7.97 -2.22 -24.70
CA LEU A 26 -8.87 -1.78 -23.64
C LEU A 26 -8.05 -1.36 -22.41
N MET A 27 -7.71 -0.08 -22.31
CA MET A 27 -7.09 0.45 -21.09
C MET A 27 -8.15 0.61 -20.01
N ARG A 28 -8.00 -0.12 -18.91
CA ARG A 28 -8.81 0.07 -17.71
C ARG A 28 -8.55 1.47 -17.15
N ASP A 29 -9.62 2.16 -16.74
CA ASP A 29 -9.49 3.42 -16.02
C ASP A 29 -8.97 3.14 -14.60
N TRP A 30 -7.63 3.14 -14.47
CA TRP A 30 -6.95 2.84 -13.22
C TRP A 30 -7.21 3.89 -12.14
N LYS A 31 -7.46 5.15 -12.53
CA LYS A 31 -7.83 6.20 -11.57
C LYS A 31 -9.19 5.88 -10.96
N LYS A 32 -10.19 5.54 -11.79
CA LYS A 32 -11.51 5.14 -11.30
C LYS A 32 -11.45 3.89 -10.42
N VAL A 33 -10.59 2.93 -10.76
CA VAL A 33 -10.36 1.74 -9.92
C VAL A 33 -9.77 2.11 -8.56
N ALA A 34 -8.75 2.95 -8.52
CA ALA A 34 -8.11 3.40 -7.28
C ALA A 34 -9.11 4.15 -6.38
N VAL A 35 -9.88 5.09 -6.94
CA VAL A 35 -10.93 5.83 -6.21
C VAL A 35 -12.02 4.88 -5.71
N GLY A 36 -12.44 3.91 -6.52
CA GLY A 36 -13.44 2.91 -6.11
C GLY A 36 -12.94 1.97 -5.01
N TYR A 37 -11.66 1.58 -5.07
CA TYR A 37 -11.03 0.79 -4.01
C TYR A 37 -10.95 1.59 -2.70
N ASP A 38 -10.48 2.84 -2.73
CA ASP A 38 -10.42 3.71 -1.55
C ASP A 38 -11.80 3.89 -0.90
N SER A 39 -12.83 4.15 -1.72
CA SER A 39 -14.23 4.30 -1.26
C SER A 39 -14.79 3.05 -0.58
N LEU A 40 -14.26 1.86 -0.93
CA LEU A 40 -14.63 0.59 -0.32
C LEU A 40 -13.84 0.35 0.96
N VAL A 41 -12.51 0.46 0.92
CA VAL A 41 -11.67 0.02 2.04
C VAL A 41 -11.58 1.05 3.16
N PHE A 42 -11.72 2.35 2.89
CA PHE A 42 -11.69 3.39 3.94
C PHE A 42 -13.08 3.79 4.45
N ASN A 43 -14.11 2.98 4.17
CA ASN A 43 -15.46 3.25 4.64
C ASN A 43 -15.78 2.45 5.92
N LEU A 44 -15.71 3.16 7.05
CA LEU A 44 -15.99 2.65 8.39
C LEU A 44 -17.46 2.27 8.61
N ASN A 45 -18.38 2.78 7.78
CA ASN A 45 -19.82 2.62 7.95
C ASN A 45 -20.40 1.51 7.06
N LEU A 46 -19.56 0.76 6.34
CA LEU A 46 -20.05 -0.35 5.53
C LEU A 46 -20.57 -1.49 6.40
N THR A 47 -21.75 -1.98 6.04
CA THR A 47 -22.40 -3.11 6.69
C THR A 47 -22.51 -4.28 5.73
N GLY A 48 -22.37 -5.50 6.24
CA GLY A 48 -22.50 -6.72 5.45
C GLY A 48 -21.54 -7.79 5.95
N THR A 49 -21.58 -8.97 5.33
CA THR A 49 -20.67 -10.06 5.67
C THR A 49 -19.21 -9.61 5.47
N TYR A 50 -18.42 -9.65 6.54
CA TYR A 50 -16.99 -9.25 6.58
C TYR A 50 -16.69 -7.75 6.37
N LEU A 51 -17.70 -6.87 6.47
CA LEU A 51 -17.53 -5.42 6.41
C LEU A 51 -17.69 -4.78 7.79
N PRO A 52 -17.00 -3.66 8.08
CA PRO A 52 -16.09 -2.91 7.21
C PRO A 52 -14.72 -3.61 7.00
N LEU A 53 -13.95 -3.16 6.01
CA LEU A 53 -12.58 -3.68 5.73
C LEU A 53 -11.47 -2.94 6.49
N ILE A 54 -11.86 -1.96 7.29
CA ILE A 54 -11.00 -1.06 8.04
C ILE A 54 -11.48 -0.95 9.48
N TRP A 55 -10.53 -0.72 10.37
CA TRP A 55 -10.79 -0.38 11.75
C TRP A 55 -9.92 0.81 12.18
N ILE A 56 -10.38 1.50 13.23
CA ILE A 56 -9.61 2.54 13.93
C ILE A 56 -9.61 2.19 15.41
N ASN A 57 -8.48 2.41 16.08
CA ASN A 57 -8.41 2.38 17.53
C ASN A 57 -7.50 3.51 18.06
N ASN A 58 -7.49 3.71 19.38
CA ASN A 58 -6.69 4.73 20.07
C ASN A 58 -5.52 4.15 20.88
N ASN A 59 -5.16 2.88 20.63
CA ASN A 59 -4.12 2.14 21.34
C ASN A 59 -2.90 1.95 20.43
N SER A 60 -2.42 3.03 19.82
CA SER A 60 -1.19 3.03 19.04
C SER A 60 0.00 2.53 19.89
N VAL A 61 0.76 1.59 19.34
CA VAL A 61 1.91 0.95 19.96
C VAL A 61 3.12 1.89 19.96
N ASN A 62 3.37 2.56 18.82
CA ASN A 62 4.55 3.40 18.66
C ASN A 62 4.32 4.87 19.05
N TYR A 63 3.05 5.30 19.13
CA TYR A 63 2.64 6.67 19.44
C TYR A 63 1.43 6.69 20.40
N PRO A 64 1.62 6.31 21.68
CA PRO A 64 0.52 6.28 22.66
C PRO A 64 -0.27 7.59 22.71
N GLY A 65 -1.60 7.49 22.65
CA GLY A 65 -2.52 8.64 22.63
C GLY A 65 -2.89 9.14 21.23
N ASP A 66 -2.20 8.68 20.17
CA ASP A 66 -2.66 8.89 18.80
C ASP A 66 -3.62 7.78 18.34
N LEU A 67 -4.44 8.12 17.34
CA LEU A 67 -5.22 7.12 16.61
C LEU A 67 -4.31 6.30 15.69
N GLN A 68 -4.70 5.05 15.46
CA GLN A 68 -4.18 4.20 14.41
C GLN A 68 -5.33 3.59 13.61
N PHE A 69 -5.05 3.19 12.37
CA PHE A 69 -5.96 2.41 11.56
C PHE A 69 -5.26 1.14 11.06
N GLY A 70 -6.07 0.16 10.67
CA GLY A 70 -5.59 -0.99 9.93
C GLY A 70 -6.62 -1.43 8.91
N LEU A 71 -6.11 -1.90 7.77
CA LEU A 71 -6.91 -2.64 6.79
C LEU A 71 -6.76 -4.12 7.08
N HIS A 72 -7.86 -4.88 7.10
CA HIS A 72 -7.79 -6.32 7.29
C HIS A 72 -6.96 -6.97 6.18
N THR A 73 -5.95 -7.77 6.56
CA THR A 73 -5.11 -8.51 5.60
C THR A 73 -5.92 -9.47 4.73
N VAL A 74 -6.91 -10.13 5.33
CA VAL A 74 -7.79 -11.09 4.65
C VAL A 74 -9.25 -10.78 4.97
N VAL A 75 -10.09 -10.78 3.95
CA VAL A 75 -11.55 -10.65 4.10
C VAL A 75 -12.08 -11.86 4.88
N GLY A 76 -12.77 -11.61 5.98
CA GLY A 76 -13.27 -12.68 6.86
C GLY A 76 -12.21 -13.28 7.80
N THR A 77 -11.12 -12.56 8.06
CA THR A 77 -10.11 -12.94 9.05
C THR A 77 -10.74 -13.24 10.43
N THR A 78 -10.19 -14.25 11.10
CA THR A 78 -10.50 -14.55 12.51
C THR A 78 -9.71 -13.67 13.49
N VAL A 79 -8.77 -12.86 12.99
CA VAL A 79 -7.93 -11.93 13.75
C VAL A 79 -8.17 -10.50 13.24
N PRO A 80 -9.34 -9.90 13.53
CA PRO A 80 -9.76 -8.64 12.91
C PRO A 80 -8.89 -7.44 13.32
N THR A 81 -8.18 -7.51 14.44
CA THR A 81 -7.25 -6.46 14.87
C THR A 81 -5.88 -6.56 14.21
N SER A 82 -5.62 -7.60 13.42
CA SER A 82 -4.38 -7.72 12.65
C SER A 82 -4.47 -6.89 11.36
N ALA A 83 -3.40 -6.17 11.07
CA ALA A 83 -3.20 -5.42 9.84
C ALA A 83 -1.71 -5.35 9.53
N GLU A 84 -1.41 -5.04 8.28
CA GLU A 84 -0.04 -5.00 7.77
C GLU A 84 0.24 -3.68 7.06
N ALA A 85 1.46 -3.16 7.26
CA ALA A 85 1.93 -1.94 6.62
C ALA A 85 1.94 -2.06 5.09
N ILE A 86 2.28 -3.26 4.57
CA ILE A 86 2.36 -3.53 3.13
C ILE A 86 1.00 -3.41 2.43
N ASN A 87 -0.10 -3.52 3.18
CA ASN A 87 -1.46 -3.28 2.68
C ASN A 87 -1.88 -1.83 2.95
N SER A 88 -1.65 -1.35 4.17
CA SER A 88 -2.21 -0.09 4.67
C SER A 88 -1.55 1.16 4.06
N ILE A 89 -0.22 1.21 4.01
CA ILE A 89 0.54 2.37 3.50
C ILE A 89 0.30 2.59 1.99
N PRO A 90 0.46 1.59 1.10
CA PRO A 90 0.24 1.81 -0.33
C PRO A 90 -1.23 2.09 -0.68
N ALA A 91 -2.20 1.65 0.13
CA ALA A 91 -3.60 2.06 -0.04
C ALA A 91 -3.76 3.58 0.14
N VAL A 92 -3.07 4.18 1.12
CA VAL A 92 -3.03 5.64 1.31
C VAL A 92 -2.34 6.32 0.12
N ILE A 93 -1.16 5.85 -0.28
CA ILE A 93 -0.40 6.41 -1.41
C ILE A 93 -1.21 6.37 -2.70
N GLY A 94 -1.79 5.21 -3.03
CA GLY A 94 -2.56 5.02 -4.25
C GLY A 94 -3.78 5.94 -4.33
N ALA A 95 -4.47 6.16 -3.20
CA ALA A 95 -5.57 7.11 -3.12
C ALA A 95 -5.10 8.57 -3.31
N THR A 96 -3.98 8.95 -2.68
CA THR A 96 -3.35 10.27 -2.84
C THR A 96 -2.94 10.53 -4.30
N LEU A 97 -2.30 9.55 -4.96
CA LEU A 97 -1.95 9.62 -6.38
C LEU A 97 -3.18 9.74 -7.28
N ALA A 98 -4.32 9.19 -6.87
CA ALA A 98 -5.60 9.34 -7.56
C ALA A 98 -6.32 10.67 -7.26
N GLY A 99 -5.74 11.53 -6.42
CA GLY A 99 -6.24 12.87 -6.09
C GLY A 99 -7.13 12.95 -4.85
N ILE A 100 -7.11 11.94 -3.98
CA ILE A 100 -7.84 11.95 -2.70
C ILE A 100 -6.92 12.52 -1.61
N ASP A 101 -7.37 13.56 -0.91
CA ASP A 101 -6.60 14.10 0.23
C ASP A 101 -6.71 13.19 1.46
N LYS A 102 -5.73 12.32 1.63
CA LYS A 102 -5.67 11.38 2.76
C LYS A 102 -5.20 12.01 4.07
N SER A 103 -4.75 13.26 4.06
CA SER A 103 -4.48 14.00 5.31
C SER A 103 -5.76 14.54 5.94
N ASN A 104 -6.86 14.58 5.17
CA ASN A 104 -8.17 15.03 5.64
C ASN A 104 -9.30 14.36 4.85
N GLN A 105 -9.44 13.04 4.98
CA GLN A 105 -10.56 12.32 4.39
C GLN A 105 -11.49 11.83 5.49
N ASN A 106 -12.75 12.27 5.44
CA ASN A 106 -13.82 11.91 6.38
C ASN A 106 -13.49 12.21 7.86
N GLY A 107 -12.72 13.28 8.11
CA GLY A 107 -12.33 13.70 9.45
C GLY A 107 -11.10 12.96 10.02
N TYR A 108 -10.42 12.18 9.20
CA TYR A 108 -9.23 11.43 9.59
C TYR A 108 -8.00 11.82 8.76
N ASP A 109 -6.86 11.88 9.45
CA ASP A 109 -5.54 12.04 8.85
C ASP A 109 -4.88 10.65 8.75
N TRP A 110 -5.16 9.96 7.63
CA TRP A 110 -4.64 8.62 7.35
C TRP A 110 -3.12 8.63 7.12
N VAL A 111 -2.58 9.76 6.66
CA VAL A 111 -1.14 9.95 6.49
C VAL A 111 -0.47 9.96 7.86
N LYS A 112 -0.96 10.78 8.80
CA LYS A 112 -0.45 10.81 10.18
C LYS A 112 -0.57 9.45 10.86
N MET A 113 -1.69 8.75 10.71
CA MET A 113 -1.86 7.44 11.32
C MET A 113 -0.93 6.36 10.73
N SER A 114 -0.43 6.53 9.49
CA SER A 114 0.54 5.61 8.87
C SER A 114 1.90 5.57 9.57
N LYS A 115 2.19 6.53 10.46
CA LYS A 115 3.41 6.48 11.29
C LYS A 115 3.42 5.32 12.26
N GLU A 116 2.28 4.70 12.56
CA GLU A 116 2.18 3.57 13.50
C GLU A 116 3.11 2.41 13.13
N TRP A 117 3.39 2.23 11.85
CA TRP A 117 4.28 1.18 11.34
C TRP A 117 5.78 1.48 11.58
N PHE A 118 6.13 2.68 12.03
CA PHE A 118 7.50 3.02 12.44
C PHE A 118 7.79 2.43 13.82
N ASN A 119 8.59 1.38 13.85
CA ASN A 119 8.91 0.57 15.03
C ASN A 119 9.82 1.33 16.01
N LYS A 120 9.21 2.28 16.72
CA LYS A 120 9.84 3.15 17.71
C LYS A 120 9.95 2.48 19.08
N LYS A 121 8.92 1.75 19.49
CA LYS A 121 8.81 1.15 20.83
C LYS A 121 9.91 0.12 21.10
N ASN A 122 10.19 -0.75 20.13
CA ASN A 122 11.22 -1.79 20.22
C ASN A 122 12.63 -1.30 19.81
N GLY A 123 12.76 -0.03 19.41
CA GLY A 123 14.04 0.58 19.07
C GLY A 123 14.62 0.23 17.70
N LEU A 124 13.89 -0.48 16.83
CA LEU A 124 14.35 -0.77 15.46
C LEU A 124 14.46 0.51 14.61
N ASN A 125 13.61 1.50 14.89
CA ASN A 125 13.61 2.82 14.25
C ASN A 125 13.56 2.76 12.71
N VAL A 126 12.81 1.80 12.18
CA VAL A 126 12.50 1.63 10.76
C VAL A 126 11.02 1.28 10.60
N TYR A 127 10.47 1.47 9.40
CA TYR A 127 9.13 0.99 9.09
C TYR A 127 9.17 -0.53 8.92
N LYS A 128 8.25 -1.23 9.58
CA LYS A 128 8.13 -2.69 9.52
C LYS A 128 6.71 -3.07 9.14
N ASN A 129 6.48 -4.36 8.89
CA ASN A 129 5.18 -4.82 8.44
C ASN A 129 4.15 -4.82 9.58
N HIS A 130 4.59 -5.02 10.82
CA HIS A 130 3.77 -4.92 12.02
C HIS A 130 4.21 -3.77 12.93
N PRO A 131 3.34 -3.23 13.82
CA PRO A 131 3.70 -2.13 14.71
C PRO A 131 4.72 -2.52 15.81
N ASP A 132 4.82 -3.80 16.16
CA ASP A 132 5.83 -4.32 17.10
C ASP A 132 6.38 -5.61 16.49
N ASP A 133 7.51 -5.48 15.79
CA ASP A 133 8.10 -6.55 15.00
C ASP A 133 9.49 -6.91 15.51
N GLU A 134 10.02 -8.06 15.11
CA GLU A 134 11.38 -8.49 15.45
C GLU A 134 12.32 -8.44 14.22
N ASN A 135 13.61 -8.66 14.47
CA ASN A 135 14.62 -8.73 13.41
C ASN A 135 14.72 -10.17 12.88
N SER A 136 14.10 -10.49 11.74
CA SER A 136 14.46 -11.64 10.87
C SER A 136 13.34 -12.02 9.88
N ASP A 137 12.70 -11.07 9.20
CA ASP A 137 11.62 -11.41 8.28
C ASP A 137 12.06 -11.52 6.81
N ASP A 138 11.12 -11.93 5.96
CA ASP A 138 11.26 -11.94 4.51
C ASP A 138 11.61 -10.54 3.96
N PHE A 139 12.43 -10.50 2.89
CA PHE A 139 12.89 -9.26 2.26
C PHE A 139 11.74 -8.30 1.93
N TRP A 140 10.59 -8.79 1.49
CA TRP A 140 9.43 -7.96 1.17
C TRP A 140 8.91 -7.21 2.39
N TYR A 141 8.74 -7.89 3.53
CA TYR A 141 8.20 -7.30 4.75
C TYR A 141 9.19 -6.39 5.48
N GLU A 142 10.49 -6.64 5.33
CA GLU A 142 11.55 -5.77 5.85
C GLU A 142 11.69 -4.46 5.05
N ARG A 143 11.46 -4.51 3.73
CA ARG A 143 11.85 -3.41 2.82
C ARG A 143 10.67 -2.60 2.33
N MET A 144 9.55 -3.23 1.97
CA MET A 144 8.45 -2.53 1.33
C MET A 144 7.79 -1.46 2.20
N PRO A 145 7.55 -1.67 3.51
CA PRO A 145 6.99 -0.61 4.35
C PRO A 145 7.82 0.68 4.33
N ASN A 146 9.15 0.56 4.33
CA ASN A 146 10.05 1.72 4.17
C ASN A 146 9.89 2.36 2.78
N ILE A 147 9.94 1.57 1.71
CA ILE A 147 9.81 2.06 0.32
C ILE A 147 8.49 2.79 0.11
N PHE A 148 7.40 2.27 0.67
CA PHE A 148 6.09 2.93 0.61
C PHE A 148 6.09 4.20 1.43
N PHE A 149 6.56 4.16 2.68
CA PHE A 149 6.58 5.36 3.51
C PHE A 149 7.34 6.54 2.87
N TYR A 150 8.45 6.29 2.16
CA TYR A 150 9.19 7.33 1.44
C TYR A 150 8.41 8.02 0.30
N GLN A 151 7.24 7.50 -0.09
CA GLN A 151 6.37 8.07 -1.12
C GLN A 151 5.20 8.89 -0.54
N LEU A 152 5.04 8.91 0.79
CA LEU A 152 4.00 9.70 1.48
C LEU A 152 4.41 11.16 1.65
#